data_AF-A0A961HZX5-F1
#
_entry.id   AF-A0A961HZX5-F1
#
_cell.length_a   1.000
_cell.length_b   1.000
_cell.length_c   1.000
_cell.angle_alpha   90.00
_cell.angle_beta   90.00
_cell.angle_gamma   90.00
#
_symmetry.space_group_name_H-M   'P 1'
#
loop_
_entity.id
_entity.type
_entity.pdbx_description
1 polymer ?
#
loop_
_entity_poly.entity_id
_entity_poly.type
_entity_poly.pdbx_seq_one_letter_code
_entity_poly.pdbx_strand_id
1 'polypeptide(L)' 'IAMALANKPDILIADEPTTALDVTIQAQILELLAELKATEDMGLLFITHDLGIVRRIADRVCVMKDGEIV' A
#
# COMPACT_ATOMS: atom_id res chain seq x y z
N ILE A 1 -5.04 9.53 2.13
CA ILE A 1 -4.24 9.24 0.91
C ILE A 1 -3.95 10.53 0.11
N ALA A 2 -4.94 11.19 -0.50
CA ALA A 2 -4.71 12.35 -1.37
C ALA A 2 -3.87 13.48 -0.74
N MET A 3 -4.15 13.87 0.52
CA MET A 3 -3.36 14.90 1.21
C MET A 3 -1.89 14.51 1.42
N ALA A 4 -1.58 13.22 1.59
CA ALA A 4 -0.21 12.75 1.72
C ALA A 4 0.52 12.78 0.37
N LEU A 5 -0.18 12.40 -0.71
CA LEU A 5 0.34 12.42 -2.08
C LEU A 5 0.56 13.83 -2.63
N ALA A 6 -0.21 14.82 -2.16
CA ALA A 6 -0.12 16.20 -2.64
C ALA A 6 1.29 16.81 -2.52
N ASN A 7 2.10 16.30 -1.59
CA ASN A 7 3.48 16.75 -1.36
C ASN A 7 4.54 16.02 -2.21
N LYS A 8 4.13 15.10 -3.10
CA LYS A 8 5.04 14.25 -3.89
C LYS A 8 6.14 13.62 -3.04
N PRO A 9 5.78 12.81 -2.02
CA PRO A 9 6.76 12.26 -1.11
C PRO A 9 7.63 11.21 -1.81
N ASP A 10 8.91 11.12 -1.43
CA ASP A 10 9.78 10.02 -1.88
C ASP A 10 9.32 8.67 -1.32
N ILE A 11 8.60 8.67 -0.19
CA ILE A 11 8.07 7.47 0.47
C ILE A 11 6.66 7.71 1.00
N LEU A 12 5.72 6.84 0.64
CA LEU A 12 4.38 6.75 1.23
C LEU A 12 4.27 5.55 2.16
N ILE A 13 3.85 5.80 3.40
CA ILE A 13 3.48 4.76 4.37
C ILE A 13 1.95 4.73 4.45
N ALA A 14 1.36 3.58 4.13
CA ALA A 14 -0.08 3.40 4.09
C ALA A 14 -0.47 2.31 5.09
N ASP A 15 -1.06 2.73 6.22
CA ASP A 15 -1.50 1.85 7.30
C ASP A 15 -2.98 1.50 7.17
N GLU A 16 -3.25 0.22 6.87
CA GLU A 16 -4.57 -0.32 6.53
C GLU A 16 -5.44 0.62 5.65
N PRO A 17 -4.92 1.12 4.51
CA PRO A 17 -5.51 2.26 3.80
C PRO A 17 -6.82 1.92 3.05
N THR A 18 -7.16 0.64 2.99
CA THR A 18 -8.31 0.09 2.27
C THR A 18 -9.42 -0.41 3.21
N THR A 19 -9.28 -0.19 4.53
CA THR A 19 -10.29 -0.58 5.52
C THR A 19 -11.62 0.15 5.26
N ALA A 20 -12.73 -0.57 5.44
CA ALA A 20 -14.10 -0.11 5.20
C ALA A 20 -14.47 0.18 3.72
N LEU A 21 -13.62 -0.18 2.76
CA LEU A 21 -13.94 -0.14 1.33
C LEU A 21 -14.39 -1.51 0.83
N ASP A 22 -15.29 -1.54 -0.16
CA ASP A 22 -15.62 -2.77 -0.86
C ASP A 22 -14.46 -3.25 -1.75
N VAL A 23 -14.45 -4.55 -2.05
CA VAL A 23 -13.37 -5.22 -2.80
C VAL A 23 -13.10 -4.58 -4.17
N THR A 24 -14.11 -3.98 -4.81
CA THR A 24 -13.95 -3.34 -6.13
C THR A 24 -13.19 -2.02 -5.99
N ILE A 25 -13.58 -1.19 -5.02
CA ILE A 25 -12.91 0.08 -4.74
C ILE A 25 -11.50 -0.16 -4.20
N GLN A 26 -11.29 -1.20 -3.38
CA GLN A 26 -9.95 -1.57 -2.93
C GLN A 26 -9.02 -1.84 -4.11
N ALA A 27 -9.45 -2.61 -5.10
CA ALA A 27 -8.66 -2.89 -6.30
C ALA A 27 -8.29 -1.60 -7.05
N GLN A 28 -9.24 -0.67 -7.20
CA GLN A 28 -9.00 0.62 -7.86
C GLN A 28 -7.98 1.49 -7.09
N ILE A 29 -8.06 1.53 -5.76
CA ILE A 29 -7.10 2.26 -4.93
C ILE A 29 -5.70 1.66 -5.05
N LEU A 30 -5.60 0.33 -5.05
CA LEU A 30 -4.32 -0.36 -5.19
C LEU A 30 -3.67 -0.11 -6.56
N GLU A 31 -4.47 -0.12 -7.62
CA GLU A 31 -4.02 0.19 -8.98
C GLU A 31 -3.51 1.64 -9.09
N LEU A 32 -4.28 2.60 -8.54
CA LEU A 32 -3.86 4.00 -8.47
C LEU A 32 -2.52 4.18 -7.71
N LEU A 33 -2.37 3.50 -6.57
CA LEU A 33 -1.12 3.58 -5.79
C LEU A 33 0.07 2.97 -6.55
N ALA A 34 -0.15 1.89 -7.28
CA ALA A 34 0.89 1.26 -8.11
C ALA A 34 1.32 2.15 -9.27
N GLU A 35 0.37 2.82 -9.93
CA GLU A 35 0.66 3.81 -10.98
C GLU A 35 1.49 4.98 -10.42
N LEU A 36 1.05 5.58 -9.30
CA LEU A 36 1.74 6.72 -8.69
C LEU A 36 3.16 6.37 -8.24
N LYS A 37 3.34 5.19 -7.64
CA LYS A 37 4.65 4.65 -7.28
C LYS A 37 5.59 4.61 -8.49
N ALA A 38 5.09 4.17 -9.65
CA ALA A 38 5.88 4.07 -10.87
C ALA A 38 6.15 5.44 -11.53
N THR A 39 5.18 6.35 -11.54
CA THR A 39 5.32 7.65 -12.20
C THR A 39 6.14 8.66 -11.40
N GLU A 40 6.08 8.60 -10.07
CA GLU A 40 6.76 9.55 -9.17
C GLU A 40 8.06 8.97 -8.56
N ASP A 41 8.50 7.77 -8.99
CA ASP A 41 9.66 7.05 -8.42
C ASP A 41 9.61 6.94 -6.89
N MET A 42 8.40 6.71 -6.37
CA MET A 42 8.08 6.76 -4.94
C MET A 42 8.18 5.36 -4.30
N GLY A 43 8.76 5.27 -3.11
CA GLY A 43 8.68 4.07 -2.27
C GLY A 43 7.31 3.92 -1.62
N LEU A 44 6.77 2.70 -1.58
CA LEU A 44 5.48 2.40 -0.94
C LEU A 44 5.64 1.32 0.15
N LEU A 45 5.38 1.69 1.41
CA LEU A 45 5.21 0.74 2.51
C LEU A 45 3.71 0.57 2.78
N PHE A 46 3.18 -0.61 2.48
CA PHE A 46 1.78 -0.95 2.67
C PHE A 46 1.63 -1.92 3.84
N ILE A 47 0.85 -1.54 4.85
CA ILE A 47 0.58 -2.34 6.04
C ILE A 47 -0.86 -2.84 5.95
N THR A 48 -1.05 -4.15 6.04
CA THR A 48 -2.37 -4.78 5.99
C THR A 48 -2.33 -6.18 6.60
N HIS A 49 -3.47 -6.63 7.10
CA HIS A 49 -3.70 -8.02 7.48
C HIS A 49 -4.24 -8.89 6.32
N ASP A 50 -4.51 -8.30 5.14
CA ASP A 50 -5.05 -9.01 3.97
C ASP A 50 -3.95 -9.50 3.03
N LEU A 51 -3.64 -10.80 3.09
CA LEU A 51 -2.66 -11.46 2.22
C LEU A 51 -3.06 -11.49 0.74
N GLY A 52 -4.36 -11.39 0.44
CA GLY A 52 -4.88 -11.34 -0.93
C GLY A 52 -4.46 -10.06 -1.65
N ILE A 53 -4.45 -8.94 -0.91
CA ILE A 53 -3.95 -7.65 -1.40
C ILE A 53 -2.43 -7.67 -1.60
N VAL A 54 -1.69 -8.19 -0.62
CA VAL A 54 -0.22 -8.23 -0.63
C VAL A 54 0.32 -8.88 -1.90
N ARG A 55 -0.29 -9.98 -2.35
CA ARG A 55 0.15 -10.71 -3.55
C ARG A 55 0.10 -9.89 -4.85
N ARG A 56 -0.71 -8.83 -4.90
CA ARG A 56 -0.92 -8.03 -6.12
C ARG A 56 0.00 -6.83 -6.24
N ILE A 57 0.41 -6.24 -5.12
CA ILE A 57 1.09 -4.94 -5.12
C ILE A 57 2.52 -4.97 -4.60
N ALA A 58 2.87 -5.98 -3.80
CA ALA A 58 4.11 -5.97 -3.05
C ALA A 58 5.26 -6.56 -3.90
N ASP A 59 6.33 -5.81 -4.09
CA ASP A 59 7.57 -6.39 -4.65
C ASP A 59 8.28 -7.26 -3.61
N ARG A 60 8.14 -6.89 -2.33
CA ARG A 60 8.71 -7.58 -1.17
C ARG A 60 7.67 -7.64 -0.06
N VAL A 61 7.66 -8.75 0.66
CA VAL A 61 6.74 -9.00 1.77
C VAL A 61 7.55 -9.27 3.03
N CYS A 62 7.20 -8.60 4.12
CA CYS A 62 7.67 -8.91 5.46
C CYS A 62 6.46 -9.35 6.28
N VAL A 63 6.56 -10.49 6.96
CA VAL A 63 5.52 -10.94 7.90
C VAL A 63 5.97 -10.54 9.30
N MET A 64 5.08 -9.91 10.07
CA MET A 64 5.33 -9.61 11.47
C MET A 64 4.52 -10.56 12.35
N LYS A 65 5.17 -11.14 13.35
CA LYS A 65 4.54 -11.96 14.38
C LYS A 65 5.15 -11.63 15.73
N ASP A 66 4.31 -11.37 16.73
CA ASP A 66 4.74 -11.07 18.11
C ASP A 66 5.78 -9.93 18.20
N GLY A 67 5.71 -8.96 17.28
CA GLY A 67 6.65 -7.82 17.21
C GLY A 67 7.95 -8.09 16.46
N GLU A 68 8.14 -9.29 15.91
CA GLU A 68 9.34 -9.67 15.14
C GLU A 68 9.01 -9.92 13.67
N ILE A 69 9.96 -9.60 12.79
CA ILE A 69 9.85 -9.92 11.35
C ILE A 69 10.34 -11.36 11.14
N VAL A 70 9.53 -12.19 10.48
CA VAL A 70 9.81 -13.60 10.18
C VAL A 70 9.86 -13.89 8.70
#